data_AF-B0MAV0-F1
#
_entry.id   AF-B0MAV0-F1
#
_cell.length_a   1.000
_cell.length_b   1.000
_cell.length_c   1.000
_cell.angle_alpha   90.00
_cell.angle_beta   90.00
_cell.angle_gamma   90.00
#
_symmetry.space_group_name_H-M   'P 1'
#
loop_
_entity.id
_entity.type
_entity.pdbx_description
1 polymer ?
#
loop_
_entity_poly.entity_id
_entity_poly.type
_entity_poly.pdbx_seq_one_letter_code
_entity_poly.pdbx_strand_id
1 'polypeptide(L)'
;MIRKGELEMKTCDICDAPLGMFKKFRYAEGYICKACYEKASNHFTETIAKKSYGEIRKLCERQGGLTEDFEITGRIGNYILFDEKNRKICLLNNRINQKQVSEPEFYPLDKISECRIDYRPFMPLGELEDKIKSKEAGTIHSLKVLIKLEDGQEKQIPLISNPVRIKSFAMKQSFSFAKRIAEEIERLKGESVQA
;
A
#
# COMPACT_ATOMS: atom_id res chain seq x y z
N MET A 1 -52.44 4.86 14.30
CA MET A 1 -51.49 3.87 13.75
C MET A 1 -50.58 4.57 12.76
N ILE A 2 -49.29 4.75 13.07
CA ILE A 2 -48.24 4.86 12.04
C ILE A 2 -47.03 4.08 12.58
N ARG A 3 -46.71 2.96 11.94
CA ARG A 3 -45.64 2.04 12.33
C ARG A 3 -44.34 2.45 11.60
N LYS A 4 -43.26 2.49 12.38
CA LYS A 4 -41.86 2.11 12.05
C LYS A 4 -41.46 2.09 10.56
N GLY A 5 -40.49 2.92 10.20
CA GLY A 5 -39.44 2.50 9.25
C GLY A 5 -39.26 3.31 7.97
N GLU A 6 -39.27 4.64 8.02
CA GLU A 6 -38.51 5.40 7.03
C GLU A 6 -37.03 5.26 7.38
N LEU A 7 -36.41 4.19 6.87
CA LEU A 7 -34.96 4.12 6.73
C LEU A 7 -34.59 5.26 5.77
N GLU A 8 -34.24 6.44 6.30
CA GLU A 8 -33.60 7.50 5.53
C GLU A 8 -32.47 6.87 4.73
N MET A 9 -32.69 6.72 3.42
CA MET A 9 -31.68 6.29 2.48
C MET A 9 -30.67 7.43 2.38
N LYS A 10 -29.71 7.43 3.29
CA LYS A 10 -28.64 8.43 3.30
C LYS A 10 -27.96 8.42 1.93
N THR A 11 -27.75 9.58 1.36
CA THR A 11 -27.02 9.75 0.11
C THR A 11 -25.54 9.94 0.42
N CYS A 12 -24.70 9.74 -0.59
CA CYS A 12 -23.28 10.01 -0.49
C CYS A 12 -23.05 11.52 -0.41
N ASP A 13 -22.33 12.01 0.59
CA ASP A 13 -22.08 13.46 0.78
C ASP A 13 -21.30 14.15 -0.38
N ILE A 14 -20.80 13.37 -1.36
CA ILE A 14 -19.95 13.83 -2.47
C ILE A 14 -20.64 13.74 -3.83
N CYS A 15 -21.35 12.65 -4.09
CA CYS A 15 -21.96 12.40 -5.41
C CYS A 15 -23.46 12.13 -5.34
N ASP A 16 -24.05 12.25 -4.15
CA ASP A 16 -25.47 12.04 -3.85
C ASP A 16 -26.02 10.65 -4.18
N ALA A 17 -25.15 9.70 -4.58
CA ALA A 17 -25.57 8.32 -4.84
C ALA A 17 -26.16 7.67 -3.57
N PRO A 18 -27.20 6.85 -3.69
CA PRO A 18 -27.86 6.22 -2.55
C PRO A 18 -26.88 5.28 -1.82
N LEU A 19 -26.74 5.47 -0.50
CA LEU A 19 -25.92 4.60 0.32
C LEU A 19 -26.72 3.39 0.79
N GLY A 20 -26.33 2.22 0.30
CA GLY A 20 -26.80 0.96 0.89
C GLY A 20 -26.32 0.81 2.34
N MET A 21 -27.10 0.15 3.17
CA MET A 21 -26.83 -0.05 4.60
C MET A 21 -25.42 -0.64 4.88
N PHE A 22 -24.90 -1.46 3.97
CA PHE A 22 -23.62 -2.18 4.08
C PHE A 22 -22.50 -1.66 3.18
N LYS A 23 -22.74 -0.61 2.37
CA LYS A 23 -21.76 -0.10 1.37
C LYS A 23 -21.46 1.39 1.54
N LYS A 24 -21.40 1.83 2.81
CA LYS A 24 -21.08 3.21 3.19
C LYS A 24 -19.82 3.29 4.02
N PHE A 25 -19.01 4.30 3.77
CA PHE A 25 -17.72 4.52 4.41
C PHE A 25 -17.76 5.80 5.21
N ARG A 26 -17.40 5.73 6.50
CA ARG A 26 -17.47 6.84 7.42
C ARG A 26 -16.21 7.71 7.37
N TYR A 27 -16.38 9.03 7.34
CA TYR A 27 -15.33 10.03 7.63
C TYR A 27 -15.71 10.83 8.89
N ALA A 28 -15.00 11.92 9.19
CA ALA A 28 -15.19 12.66 10.45
C ALA A 28 -16.63 13.16 10.63
N GLU A 29 -17.27 13.62 9.55
CA GLU A 29 -18.56 14.34 9.62
C GLU A 29 -19.72 13.57 8.98
N GLY A 30 -19.47 12.52 8.20
CA GLY A 30 -20.55 11.84 7.45
C GLY A 30 -20.16 10.52 6.79
N TYR A 31 -20.83 10.21 5.67
CA TYR A 31 -20.68 8.96 4.95
C TYR A 31 -20.56 9.16 3.44
N ILE A 32 -19.72 8.34 2.80
CA ILE A 32 -19.56 8.33 1.34
C ILE A 32 -19.73 6.92 0.77
N CYS A 33 -20.06 6.83 -0.52
CA CYS A 33 -20.22 5.57 -1.24
C CYS A 33 -18.87 4.90 -1.52
N LYS A 34 -18.87 3.64 -1.97
CA LYS A 34 -17.63 2.92 -2.31
C LYS A 34 -16.79 3.64 -3.36
N ALA A 35 -17.41 4.22 -4.39
CA ALA A 35 -16.68 4.90 -5.48
C ALA A 35 -15.99 6.19 -4.97
N CYS A 36 -16.67 7.00 -4.16
CA CYS A 36 -16.06 8.16 -3.52
C CYS A 36 -15.03 7.75 -2.47
N TYR A 37 -15.26 6.65 -1.75
CA TYR A 37 -14.27 6.09 -0.84
C TYR A 37 -13.01 5.68 -1.59
N GLU A 38 -13.13 4.99 -2.73
CA GLU A 38 -12.00 4.60 -3.56
C GLU A 38 -11.12 5.80 -3.91
N LYS A 39 -11.73 6.90 -4.37
CA LYS A 39 -11.03 8.16 -4.67
C LYS A 39 -10.40 8.77 -3.42
N ALA A 40 -11.19 8.95 -2.35
CA ALA A 40 -10.76 9.60 -1.11
C ALA A 40 -9.70 8.81 -0.32
N SER A 41 -9.63 7.49 -0.53
CA SER A 41 -8.71 6.55 0.11
C SER A 41 -7.53 6.13 -0.76
N ASN A 42 -7.37 6.72 -1.94
CA ASN A 42 -6.36 6.33 -2.92
C ASN A 42 -6.43 4.82 -3.24
N HIS A 43 -7.52 4.36 -3.86
CA HIS A 43 -7.76 2.95 -4.16
C HIS A 43 -7.70 2.02 -2.94
N PHE A 44 -8.35 2.42 -1.85
CA PHE A 44 -8.44 1.65 -0.60
C PHE A 44 -7.08 1.41 0.07
N THR A 45 -6.11 2.31 -0.13
CA THR A 45 -4.81 2.25 0.55
C THR A 45 -4.80 3.06 1.84
N GLU A 46 -5.79 3.93 2.06
CA GLU A 46 -5.83 4.86 3.18
C GLU A 46 -7.17 4.88 3.94
N THR A 47 -7.10 5.08 5.25
CA THR A 47 -8.30 5.32 6.07
C THR A 47 -8.72 6.79 5.99
N ILE A 48 -10.03 7.02 5.83
CA ILE A 48 -10.62 8.36 5.72
C ILE A 48 -11.34 8.83 6.99
N ALA A 49 -11.46 7.97 8.01
CA ALA A 49 -12.32 8.14 9.18
C ALA A 49 -12.11 9.45 9.97
N LYS A 50 -10.93 10.07 9.88
CA LYS A 50 -10.58 11.31 10.59
C LYS A 50 -10.50 12.55 9.70
N LYS A 51 -10.72 12.41 8.39
CA LYS A 51 -10.66 13.53 7.44
C LYS A 51 -11.98 14.30 7.49
N SER A 52 -11.91 15.63 7.37
CA SER A 52 -13.06 16.55 7.28
C SER A 52 -13.75 16.49 5.91
N TYR A 53 -14.97 17.03 5.79
CA TYR A 53 -15.66 17.11 4.50
C TYR A 53 -14.84 17.82 3.43
N GLY A 54 -14.22 18.96 3.78
CA GLY A 54 -13.38 19.72 2.86
C GLY A 54 -12.18 18.92 2.34
N GLU A 55 -11.57 18.09 3.18
CA GLU A 55 -10.49 17.18 2.75
C GLU A 55 -11.01 16.06 1.85
N ILE A 56 -12.12 15.42 2.20
CA ILE A 56 -12.73 14.35 1.40
C ILE A 56 -13.14 14.85 0.03
N ARG A 57 -13.75 16.04 -0.03
CA ARG A 57 -14.14 16.69 -1.27
C ARG A 57 -12.92 16.95 -2.16
N LYS A 58 -11.87 17.57 -1.61
CA LYS A 58 -10.61 17.79 -2.33
C LYS A 58 -9.98 16.49 -2.84
N LEU A 59 -10.02 15.41 -2.06
CA LEU A 59 -9.48 14.11 -2.47
C LEU A 59 -10.32 13.43 -3.55
N CYS A 60 -11.64 13.64 -3.54
CA CYS A 60 -12.52 13.16 -4.61
C CYS A 60 -12.44 13.99 -5.89
N GLU A 61 -12.15 15.29 -5.77
CA GLU A 61 -12.01 16.26 -6.87
C GLU A 61 -10.63 16.22 -7.51
N ARG A 62 -9.57 15.94 -6.74
CA ARG A 62 -8.27 15.56 -7.29
C ARG A 62 -8.52 14.33 -8.14
N GLN A 63 -8.41 14.47 -9.46
CA GLN A 63 -8.13 13.34 -10.35
C GLN A 63 -6.70 12.84 -10.05
N GLY A 64 -6.52 12.30 -8.85
CA GLY A 64 -5.39 11.45 -8.48
C GLY A 64 -5.87 10.01 -8.41
N GLY A 65 -6.71 9.61 -9.39
CA GLY A 65 -6.77 8.20 -9.72
C GLY A 65 -5.40 7.77 -10.21
N LEU A 66 -5.20 6.47 -10.39
CA LEU A 66 -4.15 5.95 -11.26
C LEU A 66 -4.32 6.59 -12.67
N THR A 67 -3.82 7.81 -12.89
CA THR A 67 -3.99 8.61 -14.12
C THR A 67 -2.88 8.35 -15.12
N GLU A 68 -2.29 7.18 -15.05
CA GLU A 68 -1.46 6.60 -16.09
C GLU A 68 -2.08 5.24 -16.42
N ASP A 69 -1.86 4.72 -17.62
CA ASP A 69 -2.23 3.34 -17.97
C ASP A 69 -1.64 2.37 -16.93
N PHE A 70 -2.41 2.10 -15.87
CA PHE A 70 -2.04 1.31 -14.70
C PHE A 70 -3.27 0.50 -14.24
N GLU A 71 -3.25 -0.79 -14.52
CA GLU A 71 -4.25 -1.75 -14.10
C GLU A 71 -3.71 -2.57 -12.92
N ILE A 72 -4.36 -2.50 -11.76
CA ILE A 72 -3.94 -3.28 -10.60
C ILE A 72 -4.19 -4.77 -10.86
N THR A 73 -3.13 -5.53 -11.15
CA THR A 73 -3.17 -7.00 -11.25
C THR A 73 -2.70 -7.67 -9.96
N GLY A 74 -1.87 -6.99 -9.17
CA GLY A 74 -1.33 -7.50 -7.91
C GLY A 74 -1.19 -6.44 -6.82
N ARG A 75 -1.17 -6.88 -5.55
CA ARG A 75 -0.96 -6.01 -4.39
C ARG A 75 -0.25 -6.75 -3.26
N ILE A 76 0.76 -6.10 -2.67
CA ILE A 76 1.41 -6.58 -1.46
C ILE A 76 1.24 -5.57 -0.32
N GLY A 77 0.33 -5.89 0.59
CA GLY A 77 0.01 -5.04 1.74
C GLY A 77 -0.45 -3.64 1.31
N ASN A 78 0.07 -2.62 1.97
CA ASN A 78 -0.10 -1.22 1.57
C ASN A 78 1.20 -0.66 0.97
N TYR A 79 2.11 -1.53 0.51
CA TYR A 79 3.47 -1.15 0.10
C TYR A 79 3.62 -0.92 -1.39
N ILE A 80 3.03 -1.80 -2.19
CA ILE A 80 3.24 -1.79 -3.63
C ILE A 80 2.03 -2.40 -4.34
N LEU A 81 1.69 -1.84 -5.50
CA LEU A 81 0.78 -2.41 -6.48
C LEU A 81 1.57 -2.83 -7.72
N PHE A 82 1.07 -3.84 -8.40
CA PHE A 82 1.64 -4.35 -9.64
C PHE A 82 0.62 -4.20 -10.75
N ASP A 83 1.14 -3.84 -11.92
CA ASP A 83 0.46 -3.92 -13.20
C ASP A 83 1.29 -4.80 -14.12
N GLU A 84 0.92 -6.07 -14.19
CA GLU A 84 1.57 -7.05 -15.04
C GLU A 84 1.30 -6.80 -16.52
N LYS A 85 0.15 -6.21 -16.85
CA LYS A 85 -0.27 -5.98 -18.23
C LYS A 85 0.54 -4.86 -18.88
N ASN A 86 0.68 -3.73 -18.18
CA ASN A 86 1.47 -2.59 -18.67
C ASN A 86 2.91 -2.59 -18.12
N ARG A 87 3.31 -3.66 -17.41
CA ARG A 87 4.65 -3.85 -16.83
C ARG A 87 5.11 -2.67 -15.96
N LYS A 88 4.27 -2.25 -15.03
CA LYS A 88 4.56 -1.16 -14.08
C LYS A 88 4.39 -1.61 -12.64
N ILE A 89 5.03 -0.89 -11.73
CA ILE A 89 4.76 -0.94 -10.30
C ILE A 89 4.31 0.44 -9.80
N CYS A 90 3.51 0.44 -8.75
CA CYS A 90 3.15 1.64 -8.01
C CYS A 90 3.64 1.49 -6.57
N LEU A 91 4.59 2.34 -6.17
CA LEU A 91 5.04 2.43 -4.79
C LEU A 91 4.02 3.24 -3.99
N LEU A 92 3.34 2.55 -3.09
CA LEU A 92 2.38 3.17 -2.20
C LEU A 92 3.12 3.85 -1.07
N ASN A 93 3.02 5.18 -1.02
CA ASN A 93 3.65 5.97 0.03
C ASN A 93 2.95 5.71 1.37
N ASN A 94 3.58 4.84 2.18
CA ASN A 94 3.02 4.37 3.45
C ASN A 94 3.10 5.46 4.52
N ARG A 95 1.97 6.16 4.72
CA ARG A 95 1.75 7.14 5.79
C ARG A 95 2.06 6.63 7.21
N ILE A 96 2.08 5.32 7.44
CA ILE A 96 2.33 4.75 8.78
C ILE A 96 3.80 4.91 9.19
N ASN A 97 4.74 4.84 8.23
CA ASN A 97 6.18 4.90 8.51
C ASN A 97 6.81 6.25 8.13
N GLN A 98 6.23 6.96 7.15
CA GLN A 98 6.74 8.25 6.68
C GLN A 98 5.70 9.32 7.02
N LYS A 99 6.03 10.23 7.95
CA LYS A 99 5.15 11.30 8.48
C LYS A 99 4.75 12.38 7.45
N GLN A 100 4.92 12.12 6.14
CA GLN A 100 4.60 13.05 5.06
C GLN A 100 3.70 12.36 4.02
N VAL A 101 2.79 13.14 3.42
CA VAL A 101 1.90 12.69 2.35
C VAL A 101 2.62 12.91 1.02
N SER A 102 3.30 11.89 0.53
CA SER A 102 3.79 11.85 -0.86
C SER A 102 2.80 11.09 -1.74
N GLU A 103 2.64 11.53 -2.98
CA GLU A 103 1.76 10.88 -3.96
C GLU A 103 2.34 9.51 -4.35
N PRO A 104 1.52 8.51 -4.70
CA PRO A 104 2.03 7.24 -5.19
C PRO A 104 2.97 7.42 -6.38
N GLU A 105 4.06 6.66 -6.41
CA GLU A 105 5.08 6.79 -7.47
C GLU A 105 4.99 5.60 -8.41
N PHE A 106 4.98 5.85 -9.71
CA PHE A 106 4.86 4.83 -10.75
C PHE A 106 6.21 4.60 -11.42
N TYR A 107 6.57 3.33 -11.58
CA TYR A 107 7.80 2.94 -12.24
C TYR A 107 7.53 1.82 -13.24
N PRO A 108 7.90 2.01 -14.51
CA PRO A 108 8.07 0.91 -15.45
C PRO A 108 9.06 -0.12 -14.89
N LEU A 109 8.77 -1.42 -15.07
CA LEU A 109 9.61 -2.50 -14.56
C LEU A 109 11.00 -2.54 -15.21
N ASP A 110 11.11 -2.12 -16.47
CA ASP A 110 12.37 -1.99 -17.22
C ASP A 110 13.30 -0.94 -16.61
N LYS A 111 12.75 0.11 -15.97
CA LYS A 111 13.53 1.12 -15.25
C LYS A 111 14.12 0.63 -13.93
N ILE A 112 13.72 -0.54 -13.44
CA ILE A 112 14.25 -1.09 -12.19
C ILE A 112 15.50 -1.92 -12.50
N SER A 113 16.68 -1.43 -12.08
CA SER A 113 17.93 -2.17 -12.26
C SER A 113 18.11 -3.28 -11.21
N GLU A 114 17.76 -3.02 -9.95
CA GLU A 114 17.99 -3.94 -8.83
C GLU A 114 16.86 -3.83 -7.80
N CYS A 115 16.49 -4.95 -7.18
CA CYS A 115 15.60 -4.97 -6.02
C CYS A 115 16.21 -5.88 -4.94
N ARG A 116 16.36 -5.36 -3.72
CA ARG A 116 16.97 -6.11 -2.61
C ARG A 116 16.36 -5.78 -1.26
N ILE A 117 16.50 -6.70 -0.32
CA ILE A 117 16.06 -6.51 1.06
C ILE A 117 17.25 -5.99 1.88
N ASP A 118 17.07 -4.88 2.59
CA ASP A 118 18.06 -4.28 3.48
C ASP A 118 17.51 -4.22 4.92
N TYR A 119 18.36 -4.59 5.89
CA TYR A 119 17.99 -4.59 7.31
C TYR A 119 19.21 -4.44 8.22
N ARG A 120 18.92 -4.08 9.47
CA ARG A 120 19.92 -3.87 10.53
C ARG A 120 19.54 -4.62 11.82
N PRO A 121 20.49 -5.26 12.52
CA PRO A 121 21.89 -5.48 12.12
C PRO A 121 22.00 -6.39 10.89
N PHE A 122 23.07 -6.24 10.12
CA PHE A 122 23.31 -7.07 8.95
C PHE A 122 23.68 -8.50 9.37
N MET A 123 23.10 -9.47 8.68
CA MET A 123 23.45 -10.89 8.67
C MET A 123 22.99 -11.45 7.32
N PRO A 124 23.48 -12.61 6.85
CA PRO A 124 22.96 -13.26 5.65
C PRO A 124 21.43 -13.47 5.70
N LEU A 125 20.74 -13.36 4.56
CA LEU A 125 19.28 -13.45 4.50
C LEU A 125 18.74 -14.79 5.01
N GLY A 126 19.43 -15.89 4.68
CA GLY A 126 19.12 -17.22 5.19
C GLY A 126 19.22 -17.30 6.71
N GLU A 127 20.25 -16.69 7.31
CA GLU A 127 20.41 -16.65 8.77
C GLU A 127 19.27 -15.87 9.44
N LEU A 128 18.88 -14.72 8.87
CA LEU A 128 17.73 -13.97 9.38
C LEU A 128 16.44 -14.78 9.28
N GLU A 129 16.23 -15.47 8.16
CA GLU A 129 15.05 -16.31 7.95
C GLU A 129 14.98 -17.45 8.96
N ASP A 130 16.09 -18.12 9.22
CA ASP A 130 16.19 -19.20 10.21
C ASP A 130 15.90 -18.67 11.62
N LYS A 131 16.47 -17.52 12.00
CA LYS A 131 16.20 -16.85 13.28
C LYS A 131 14.73 -16.50 13.47
N ILE A 132 14.04 -16.07 12.41
CA ILE A 132 12.61 -15.78 12.45
C ILE A 132 11.80 -17.08 12.62
N LYS A 133 12.18 -18.17 11.94
CA LYS A 133 11.52 -19.49 12.03
C LYS A 133 11.71 -20.13 13.41
N SER A 134 12.93 -20.09 13.94
CA SER A 134 13.31 -20.63 15.26
C SER A 134 12.84 -19.77 16.42
N LYS A 135 12.33 -18.55 16.15
CA LYS A 135 11.89 -17.56 17.15
C LYS A 135 13.00 -17.15 18.11
N GLU A 136 14.21 -17.03 17.58
CA GLU A 136 15.38 -16.65 18.36
C GLU A 136 15.25 -15.26 19.00
N ALA A 137 16.02 -15.08 20.07
CA ALA A 137 16.16 -13.78 20.71
C ALA A 137 17.01 -12.85 19.83
N GLY A 138 16.62 -11.58 19.78
CA GLY A 138 17.32 -10.57 19.00
C GLY A 138 16.38 -9.46 18.56
N THR A 139 16.97 -8.42 17.99
CA THR A 139 16.27 -7.21 17.58
C THR A 139 16.71 -6.81 16.18
N ILE A 140 15.74 -6.50 15.33
CA ILE A 140 15.94 -5.86 14.03
C ILE A 140 15.55 -4.40 14.19
N HIS A 141 16.50 -3.50 13.93
CA HIS A 141 16.33 -2.06 14.03
C HIS A 141 15.55 -1.48 12.84
N SER A 142 15.76 -2.05 11.66
CA SER A 142 15.11 -1.61 10.42
C SER A 142 15.00 -2.76 9.44
N LEU A 143 13.95 -2.75 8.63
CA LEU A 143 13.75 -3.63 7.49
C LEU A 143 13.09 -2.83 6.37
N LYS A 144 13.71 -2.83 5.20
CA LYS A 144 13.21 -2.14 4.00
C LYS A 144 13.52 -2.94 2.75
N VAL A 145 12.73 -2.69 1.71
CA VAL A 145 13.07 -3.10 0.34
C VAL A 145 13.66 -1.89 -0.37
N LEU A 146 14.82 -2.08 -1.00
CA LEU A 146 15.50 -1.08 -1.82
C LEU A 146 15.28 -1.44 -3.29
N ILE A 147 14.80 -0.45 -4.04
CA ILE A 147 14.59 -0.54 -5.48
C ILE A 147 15.52 0.48 -6.11
N LYS A 148 16.52 -0.01 -6.86
CA LYS A 148 17.44 0.83 -7.62
C LYS A 148 16.91 0.99 -9.04
N LEU A 149 16.87 2.22 -9.51
CA LEU A 149 16.48 2.57 -10.86
C LEU A 149 17.72 2.71 -11.76
N GLU A 150 17.54 2.57 -13.07
CA GLU A 150 18.61 2.69 -14.08
C GLU A 150 19.31 4.06 -14.06
N ASP A 151 18.60 5.13 -13.67
CA ASP A 151 19.14 6.48 -13.54
C ASP A 151 19.99 6.68 -12.26
N GLY A 152 20.16 5.61 -11.46
CA GLY A 152 20.92 5.62 -10.22
C GLY A 152 20.11 6.03 -8.99
N GLN A 153 18.85 6.44 -9.14
CA GLN A 153 17.98 6.72 -8.00
C GLN A 153 17.68 5.44 -7.20
N GLU A 154 17.58 5.58 -5.87
CA GLU A 154 17.18 4.51 -4.98
C GLU A 154 15.87 4.87 -4.29
N LYS A 155 14.86 4.01 -4.44
CA LYS A 155 13.57 4.11 -3.77
C LYS A 155 13.51 3.09 -2.66
N GLN A 156 12.93 3.49 -1.53
CA GLN A 156 12.89 2.68 -0.32
C GLN A 156 11.45 2.43 0.09
N ILE A 157 11.12 1.16 0.31
CA ILE A 157 9.86 0.73 0.90
C ILE A 157 10.17 0.34 2.35
N PRO A 158 9.94 1.20 3.36
CA PRO A 158 10.18 0.85 4.75
C PRO A 158 9.06 -0.05 5.29
N LEU A 159 9.41 -1.24 5.77
CA LEU A 159 8.48 -2.15 6.44
C LEU A 159 8.60 -2.05 7.96
N ILE A 160 9.82 -1.86 8.47
CA ILE A 160 10.10 -1.61 9.88
C ILE A 160 11.02 -0.40 9.97
N SER A 161 10.56 0.63 10.68
CA SER A 161 11.33 1.86 10.94
C SER A 161 11.76 2.02 12.39
N ASN A 162 11.27 1.15 13.29
CA ASN A 162 11.61 1.16 14.71
C ASN A 162 12.06 -0.23 15.15
N PRO A 163 12.92 -0.36 16.17
CA PRO A 163 13.38 -1.66 16.63
C PRO A 163 12.25 -2.63 17.01
N VAL A 164 12.28 -3.83 16.42
CA VAL A 164 11.35 -4.92 16.73
C VAL A 164 12.10 -6.20 17.09
N ARG A 165 11.51 -7.01 17.97
CA ARG A 165 12.07 -8.31 18.34
C ARG A 165 11.91 -9.28 17.16
N ILE A 166 12.93 -10.10 16.90
CA ILE A 166 12.92 -11.11 15.81
C ILE A 166 11.70 -12.03 15.92
N LYS A 167 11.41 -12.52 17.13
CA LYS A 167 10.27 -13.39 17.41
C LYS A 167 8.88 -12.73 17.33
N SER A 168 8.80 -11.43 17.05
CA SER A 168 7.52 -10.72 17.02
C SER A 168 6.71 -11.04 15.76
N PHE A 169 5.39 -10.99 15.88
CA PHE A 169 4.49 -11.11 14.72
C PHE A 169 4.78 -10.03 13.67
N ALA A 170 5.02 -8.79 14.13
CA ALA A 170 5.38 -7.68 13.26
C ALA A 170 6.63 -7.97 12.41
N MET A 171 7.67 -8.57 12.99
CA MET A 171 8.86 -8.97 12.25
C MET A 171 8.54 -10.06 11.22
N LYS A 172 7.87 -11.14 11.62
CA LYS A 172 7.52 -12.25 10.72
C LYS A 172 6.70 -11.76 9.52
N GLN A 173 5.68 -10.93 9.78
CA GLN A 173 4.81 -10.39 8.74
C GLN A 173 5.57 -9.43 7.82
N SER A 174 6.36 -8.52 8.39
CA SER A 174 7.16 -7.56 7.61
C SER A 174 8.20 -8.28 6.74
N PHE A 175 8.89 -9.29 7.27
CA PHE A 175 9.85 -10.09 6.49
C PHE A 175 9.16 -10.84 5.34
N SER A 176 8.00 -11.43 5.59
CA SER A 176 7.20 -12.08 4.54
C SER A 176 6.79 -11.10 3.43
N PHE A 177 6.39 -9.88 3.79
CA PHE A 177 6.11 -8.84 2.80
C PHE A 177 7.37 -8.45 2.01
N ALA A 178 8.51 -8.24 2.67
CA ALA A 178 9.75 -7.88 2.01
C ALA A 178 10.19 -8.94 0.98
N LYS A 179 10.15 -10.22 1.35
CA LYS A 179 10.44 -11.34 0.44
C LYS A 179 9.51 -11.34 -0.77
N ARG A 180 8.19 -11.31 -0.53
CA ARG A 180 7.20 -11.32 -1.61
C ARG A 180 7.38 -10.14 -2.58
N ILE A 181 7.75 -8.96 -2.09
CA ILE A 181 8.00 -7.80 -2.96
C ILE A 181 9.21 -8.05 -3.84
N ALA A 182 10.32 -8.50 -3.26
CA ALA A 182 11.55 -8.76 -4.01
C ALA A 182 11.37 -9.89 -5.05
N GLU A 183 10.78 -11.00 -4.62
CA GLU A 183 10.48 -12.17 -5.47
C GLU A 183 9.54 -11.80 -6.63
N GLU A 184 8.51 -10.98 -6.37
CA GLU A 184 7.56 -10.59 -7.42
C GLU A 184 8.16 -9.61 -8.44
N ILE A 185 8.96 -8.64 -7.98
CA ILE A 185 9.69 -7.75 -8.90
C ILE A 185 10.66 -8.56 -9.77
N GLU A 186 11.38 -9.52 -9.18
CA GLU A 186 12.31 -10.37 -9.91
C GLU A 186 11.60 -11.28 -10.92
N ARG A 187 10.48 -11.91 -10.53
CA ARG A 187 9.63 -12.71 -11.44
C ARG A 187 9.20 -11.89 -12.65
N LEU A 188 8.63 -10.71 -12.42
CA LEU A 188 8.13 -9.86 -13.50
C LEU A 188 9.25 -9.31 -14.38
N LYS A 189 10.45 -9.08 -13.84
CA LYS A 189 11.64 -8.75 -14.63
C LYS A 189 12.14 -9.94 -15.45
N GLY A 190 12.07 -11.17 -14.93
CA GLY A 190 12.48 -12.38 -15.64
C GLY A 190 11.58 -12.74 -16.83
N GLU A 191 10.29 -12.43 -16.75
CA GLU A 191 9.33 -12.65 -17.84
C GLU A 191 9.54 -11.74 -19.07
N SER A 192 10.37 -10.69 -18.95
CA SER A 192 10.70 -9.78 -20.08
C SER A 192 11.60 -10.42 -21.15
N VAL A 193 12.09 -11.65 -20.95
CA VAL A 193 13.08 -12.30 -21.82
C VAL A 193 12.45 -13.21 -22.89
N GLN A 194 11.12 -13.26 -22.99
CA GLN A 194 10.45 -13.97 -24.09
C GLN A 194 9.64 -12.98 -24.92
N ALA A 195 10.32 -12.38 -25.91
CA ALA A 195 9.73 -11.78 -27.09
C ALA A 195 10.00 -12.67 -28.30
#